data_AF-A0A7Y2E9H8-F1
#
_entry.id   AF-A0A7Y2E9H8-F1
#
_cell.length_a   1.000
_cell.length_b   1.000
_cell.length_c   1.000
_cell.angle_alpha   90.00
_cell.angle_beta   90.00
_cell.angle_gamma   90.00
#
_symmetry.space_group_name_H-M   'P 1'
#
loop_
_entity.id
_entity.type
_entity.pdbx_description
1 polymer ?
#
loop_
_entity_poly.entity_id
_entity_poly.type
_entity_poly.pdbx_seq_one_letter_code
_entity_poly.pdbx_strand_id
1 'polypeptide(L)'
;GGRITHDPGERISWTNRPPVSLVMDTDINGKIVTETDPELRAKLVVDSSEDKRNRMKQVCSHCHTPDYINGFYEQYDDFVVLYNEKFAKPGRSIMASLRAEELITPTQFDEPIEWTWFYLWHHEGRRARHGASMMAPDYAHWHGMYEVAERFYEELIPQAKEITKHARESGQKLKADRVDAEIDAILSRPEHKWQENGHSREE
;
A
#
# COMPACT_ATOMS: atom_id res chain seq x y z
N GLY A 1 -7.31 -31.12 -15.12
CA GLY A 1 -7.03 -29.71 -15.48
C GLY A 1 -8.30 -28.93 -15.29
N GLY A 2 -8.26 -27.81 -14.57
CA GLY A 2 -9.44 -27.00 -14.26
C GLY A 2 -10.10 -26.38 -15.50
N ARG A 3 -11.30 -25.80 -15.30
CA ARG A 3 -12.03 -25.05 -16.33
C ARG A 3 -11.17 -23.90 -16.87
N ILE A 4 -11.07 -23.78 -18.20
CA ILE A 4 -10.48 -22.62 -18.87
C ILE A 4 -11.56 -21.55 -18.97
N THR A 5 -11.22 -20.32 -18.59
CA THR A 5 -12.12 -19.16 -18.58
C THR A 5 -11.43 -17.95 -19.20
N HIS A 6 -12.19 -17.00 -19.72
CA HIS A 6 -11.70 -15.69 -20.15
C HIS A 6 -11.60 -14.70 -18.98
N ASP A 7 -12.10 -15.06 -17.79
CA ASP A 7 -12.05 -14.22 -16.60
C ASP A 7 -10.75 -14.45 -15.82
N PRO A 8 -9.77 -13.52 -15.85
CA PRO A 8 -8.55 -13.64 -15.06
C PRO A 8 -8.81 -13.50 -13.55
N GLY A 9 -9.93 -12.91 -13.14
CA GLY A 9 -10.32 -12.68 -11.74
C GLY A 9 -10.61 -13.95 -10.96
N GLU A 10 -10.81 -15.09 -11.63
CA GLU A 10 -11.02 -16.39 -10.97
C GLU A 10 -9.78 -16.87 -10.18
N ARG A 11 -8.58 -16.31 -10.41
CA ARG A 11 -7.33 -16.77 -9.77
C ARG A 11 -6.52 -15.69 -9.07
N ILE A 12 -7.06 -14.48 -8.95
CA ILE A 12 -6.37 -13.33 -8.36
C ILE A 12 -6.82 -13.19 -6.90
N SER A 13 -5.93 -13.44 -5.94
CA SER A 13 -6.23 -13.30 -4.50
C SER A 13 -6.06 -11.88 -3.96
N TRP A 14 -5.33 -11.02 -4.67
CA TRP A 14 -5.05 -9.63 -4.30
C TRP A 14 -5.31 -8.69 -5.48
N THR A 15 -5.94 -7.54 -5.23
CA THR A 15 -5.88 -6.42 -6.16
C THR A 15 -4.79 -5.44 -5.74
N ASN A 16 -3.80 -5.26 -6.63
CA ASN A 16 -2.73 -4.27 -6.46
C ASN A 16 -3.05 -2.95 -7.19
N ARG A 17 -4.30 -2.77 -7.66
CA ARG A 17 -4.75 -1.55 -8.32
C ARG A 17 -4.94 -0.37 -7.36
N PRO A 18 -5.53 -0.52 -6.16
CA PRO A 18 -5.66 0.61 -5.23
C PRO A 18 -4.32 0.99 -4.55
N PRO A 19 -4.26 2.20 -3.94
CA PRO A 19 -3.10 2.60 -3.14
C PRO A 19 -2.75 1.59 -2.06
N VAL A 20 -3.77 1.10 -1.33
CA VAL A 20 -3.68 0.00 -0.36
C VAL A 20 -4.26 -1.25 -1.02
N SER A 21 -3.46 -2.30 -1.20
CA SER A 21 -3.93 -3.56 -1.79
C SER A 21 -5.05 -4.17 -0.96
N LEU A 22 -6.03 -4.77 -1.62
CA LEU A 22 -7.17 -5.43 -0.99
C LEU A 22 -7.20 -6.91 -1.38
N VAL A 23 -7.63 -7.74 -0.43
CA VAL A 23 -7.97 -9.14 -0.73
C VAL A 23 -9.15 -9.19 -1.70
N MET A 24 -9.09 -10.11 -2.65
CA MET A 24 -10.10 -10.28 -3.70
C MET A 24 -11.20 -11.23 -3.22
N ASP A 25 -11.85 -10.94 -2.11
CA ASP A 25 -13.11 -11.59 -1.79
C ASP A 25 -14.22 -10.89 -2.56
N THR A 26 -14.94 -11.65 -3.41
CA THR A 26 -15.92 -11.08 -4.34
C THR A 26 -17.35 -11.55 -4.08
N ASP A 27 -18.30 -10.65 -4.30
CA ASP A 27 -19.74 -10.93 -4.26
C ASP A 27 -20.21 -11.69 -5.52
N ILE A 28 -21.51 -11.96 -5.60
CA ILE A 28 -22.14 -12.65 -6.74
C ILE A 28 -21.94 -11.93 -8.09
N ASN A 29 -21.65 -10.63 -8.07
CA ASN A 29 -21.40 -9.81 -9.25
C ASN A 29 -19.91 -9.66 -9.57
N GLY A 30 -19.03 -10.35 -8.85
CA GLY A 30 -17.58 -10.23 -8.99
C GLY A 30 -17.00 -8.93 -8.42
N LYS A 31 -17.77 -8.17 -7.62
CA LYS A 31 -17.29 -6.95 -6.97
C LYS A 31 -16.61 -7.28 -5.66
N ILE A 32 -15.54 -6.56 -5.33
CA ILE A 32 -14.84 -6.72 -4.07
C ILE A 32 -15.78 -6.35 -2.92
N VAL A 33 -15.92 -7.26 -1.96
CA VAL A 33 -16.66 -7.00 -0.73
C VAL A 33 -15.81 -6.07 0.14
N THR A 34 -16.33 -4.89 0.47
CA THR A 34 -15.64 -3.90 1.32
C THR A 34 -16.17 -3.86 2.74
N GLU A 35 -17.16 -4.70 3.06
CA GLU A 35 -17.68 -4.85 4.43
C GLU A 35 -16.55 -5.28 5.38
N THR A 36 -16.50 -4.61 6.53
CA THR A 36 -15.49 -4.78 7.57
C THR A 36 -15.98 -5.65 8.71
N ASP A 37 -17.29 -5.69 8.96
CA ASP A 37 -17.87 -6.62 9.93
C ASP A 37 -17.69 -8.06 9.44
N PRO A 38 -17.02 -8.95 10.21
CA PRO A 38 -16.70 -10.29 9.75
C PRO A 38 -17.93 -11.14 9.41
N GLU A 39 -19.02 -11.03 10.18
CA GLU A 39 -20.22 -11.85 9.96
C GLU A 39 -20.99 -11.40 8.72
N LEU A 40 -21.15 -10.09 8.53
CA LEU A 40 -21.78 -9.54 7.34
C LEU A 40 -20.92 -9.78 6.10
N ARG A 41 -19.60 -9.61 6.21
CA ARG A 41 -18.66 -9.91 5.13
C ARG A 41 -18.80 -11.36 4.67
N ALA A 42 -18.79 -12.32 5.61
CA ALA A 42 -18.92 -13.74 5.27
C ALA A 42 -20.22 -14.07 4.51
N LYS A 43 -21.32 -13.34 4.77
CA LYS A 43 -22.60 -13.51 4.06
C LYS A 43 -22.58 -12.95 2.63
N LEU A 44 -21.71 -11.98 2.36
CA LEU A 44 -21.60 -11.31 1.06
C LEU A 44 -20.58 -11.96 0.13
N VAL A 45 -19.56 -12.60 0.68
CA VAL A 45 -18.50 -13.25 -0.11
C VAL A 45 -19.02 -14.53 -0.74
N VAL A 46 -18.98 -14.58 -2.07
CA VAL A 46 -19.37 -15.76 -2.87
C VAL A 46 -18.14 -16.50 -3.40
N ASP A 47 -17.05 -15.78 -3.66
CA ASP A 47 -15.79 -16.37 -4.10
C ASP A 47 -14.64 -15.70 -3.35
N SER A 48 -14.00 -16.44 -2.46
CA SER A 48 -12.98 -15.92 -1.54
C SER A 48 -11.62 -15.79 -2.23
N SER A 49 -10.78 -14.91 -1.69
CA SER A 49 -9.37 -14.78 -2.07
C SER A 49 -8.59 -16.08 -1.84
N GLU A 50 -8.95 -16.88 -0.83
CA GLU A 50 -8.37 -18.19 -0.57
C GLU A 50 -8.77 -19.22 -1.65
N ASP A 51 -10.04 -19.26 -2.06
CA ASP A 51 -10.47 -20.14 -3.15
C ASP A 51 -9.80 -19.75 -4.47
N LYS A 52 -9.71 -18.45 -4.77
CA LYS A 52 -8.95 -17.92 -5.90
C LYS A 52 -7.47 -18.34 -5.84
N ARG A 53 -6.85 -18.24 -4.65
CA ARG A 53 -5.47 -18.70 -4.41
C ARG A 53 -5.33 -20.19 -4.70
N ASN A 54 -6.23 -21.02 -4.17
CA ASN A 54 -6.18 -22.47 -4.35
C ASN A 54 -6.30 -22.85 -5.84
N ARG A 55 -7.15 -22.15 -6.60
CA ARG A 55 -7.21 -22.31 -8.06
C ARG A 55 -5.92 -21.90 -8.76
N MET A 56 -5.19 -20.90 -8.28
CA MET A 56 -3.86 -20.57 -8.82
C MET A 56 -2.79 -21.60 -8.41
N LYS A 57 -2.79 -22.07 -7.16
CA LYS A 57 -1.87 -23.13 -6.68
C LYS A 57 -1.97 -24.40 -7.53
N GLN A 58 -3.18 -24.75 -8.00
CA GLN A 58 -3.36 -25.87 -8.94
C GLN A 58 -2.56 -25.67 -10.24
N VAL A 59 -2.50 -24.44 -10.77
CA VAL A 59 -1.68 -24.14 -11.95
C VAL A 59 -0.19 -24.34 -11.64
N CYS A 60 0.27 -23.80 -10.51
CA CYS A 60 1.66 -23.92 -10.07
C CYS A 60 2.09 -25.38 -9.84
N SER A 61 1.17 -26.23 -9.34
CA SER A 61 1.43 -27.65 -9.03
C SER A 61 1.72 -28.52 -10.25
N HIS A 62 1.51 -28.01 -11.46
CA HIS A 62 1.95 -28.71 -12.67
C HIS A 62 3.47 -28.79 -12.77
N CYS A 63 4.22 -27.88 -12.12
CA CYS A 63 5.68 -27.79 -12.23
C CYS A 63 6.41 -27.71 -10.87
N HIS A 64 5.76 -27.22 -9.82
CA HIS A 64 6.40 -26.94 -8.52
C HIS A 64 5.82 -27.80 -7.39
N THR A 65 6.63 -28.06 -6.37
CA THR A 65 6.20 -28.77 -5.15
C THR A 65 5.28 -27.90 -4.28
N PRO A 66 4.41 -28.49 -3.45
CA PRO A 66 3.56 -27.74 -2.53
C PRO A 66 4.34 -26.78 -1.62
N ASP A 67 5.49 -27.21 -1.09
CA ASP A 67 6.31 -26.38 -0.20
C ASP A 67 6.83 -25.12 -0.89
N TYR A 68 7.31 -25.24 -2.14
CA TYR A 68 7.74 -24.09 -2.94
C TYR A 68 6.58 -23.11 -3.17
N ILE A 69 5.41 -23.64 -3.54
CA ILE A 69 4.22 -22.83 -3.83
C ILE A 69 3.74 -22.09 -2.58
N ASN A 70 3.73 -22.76 -1.44
CA ASN A 70 3.32 -22.16 -0.17
C ASN A 70 4.31 -21.09 0.28
N GLY A 71 5.62 -21.35 0.22
CA GLY A 71 6.65 -20.36 0.56
C GLY A 71 6.63 -19.13 -0.36
N PHE A 72 6.39 -19.31 -1.66
CA PHE A 72 6.21 -18.18 -2.58
C PHE A 72 5.03 -17.28 -2.15
N TYR A 73 3.90 -17.88 -1.79
CA TYR A 73 2.72 -17.12 -1.42
C TYR A 73 2.79 -16.47 -0.05
N GLU A 74 3.46 -17.12 0.91
CA GLU A 74 3.81 -16.49 2.19
C GLU A 74 4.66 -15.23 1.96
N GLN A 75 5.75 -15.34 1.18
CA GLN A 75 6.59 -14.19 0.84
C GLN A 75 5.82 -13.09 0.11
N TYR A 76 4.95 -13.44 -0.83
CA TYR A 76 4.16 -12.45 -1.57
C TYR A 76 3.15 -11.74 -0.65
N ASP A 77 2.50 -12.47 0.25
CA ASP A 77 1.52 -11.91 1.17
C ASP A 77 2.19 -10.98 2.18
N ASP A 78 3.32 -11.41 2.76
CA ASP A 78 4.14 -10.58 3.64
C ASP A 78 4.63 -9.30 2.94
N PHE A 79 5.02 -9.40 1.66
CA PHE A 79 5.44 -8.24 0.88
C PHE A 79 4.29 -7.23 0.70
N VAL A 80 3.09 -7.72 0.34
CA VAL A 80 1.91 -6.85 0.17
C VAL A 80 1.51 -6.20 1.49
N VAL A 81 1.54 -6.95 2.58
CA VAL A 81 1.25 -6.44 3.93
C VAL A 81 2.29 -5.39 4.35
N LEU A 82 3.59 -5.67 4.17
CA LEU A 82 4.65 -4.72 4.46
C LEU A 82 4.44 -3.40 3.72
N TYR A 83 4.21 -3.45 2.40
CA TYR A 83 3.94 -2.26 1.61
C TYR A 83 2.70 -1.51 2.12
N ASN A 84 1.62 -2.25 2.41
CA ASN A 84 0.34 -1.67 2.85
C ASN A 84 0.47 -0.95 4.20
N GLU A 85 1.05 -1.60 5.20
CA GLU A 85 1.14 -1.08 6.56
C GLU A 85 2.20 0.01 6.70
N LYS A 86 3.37 -0.17 6.07
CA LYS A 86 4.51 0.73 6.23
C LYS A 86 4.44 1.98 5.36
N PHE A 87 3.82 1.91 4.18
CA PHE A 87 3.87 3.02 3.21
C PHE A 87 2.48 3.49 2.77
N ALA A 88 1.64 2.58 2.28
CA ALA A 88 0.38 3.00 1.64
C ALA A 88 -0.65 3.56 2.64
N LYS A 89 -0.88 2.88 3.78
CA LYS A 89 -1.78 3.37 4.81
C LYS A 89 -1.26 4.68 5.45
N PRO A 90 0.02 4.78 5.86
CA PRO A 90 0.60 6.03 6.35
C PRO A 90 0.49 7.18 5.35
N GLY A 91 0.94 6.99 4.10
CA GLY A 91 0.90 8.05 3.10
C GLY A 91 -0.53 8.51 2.78
N ARG A 92 -1.48 7.57 2.72
CA ARG A 92 -2.91 7.92 2.60
C ARG A 92 -3.42 8.71 3.79
N SER A 93 -2.99 8.38 5.01
CA SER A 93 -3.39 9.08 6.23
C SER A 93 -2.89 10.52 6.24
N ILE A 94 -1.61 10.74 5.89
CA ILE A 94 -1.00 12.07 5.78
C ILE A 94 -1.77 12.92 4.76
N MET A 95 -1.99 12.39 3.54
CA MET A 95 -2.74 13.11 2.51
C MET A 95 -4.19 13.40 2.92
N ALA A 96 -4.84 12.48 3.63
CA ALA A 96 -6.19 12.69 4.15
C ALA A 96 -6.22 13.78 5.23
N SER A 97 -5.22 13.80 6.12
CA SER A 97 -5.09 14.79 7.19
C SER A 97 -4.86 16.20 6.62
N LEU A 98 -3.95 16.33 5.64
CA LEU A 98 -3.72 17.59 4.92
C LEU A 98 -4.99 18.14 4.27
N ARG A 99 -5.78 17.27 3.61
CA ARG A 99 -7.07 17.66 3.01
C ARG A 99 -8.12 18.03 4.05
N ALA A 100 -8.22 17.25 5.12
CA ALA A 100 -9.21 17.49 6.18
C ALA A 100 -8.98 18.81 6.92
N GLU A 101 -7.71 19.18 7.10
CA GLU A 101 -7.31 20.46 7.70
C GLU A 101 -7.27 21.62 6.68
N GLU A 102 -7.61 21.36 5.41
CA GLU A 102 -7.60 22.34 4.31
C GLU A 102 -6.21 23.01 4.13
N LEU A 103 -5.14 22.26 4.37
CA LEU A 103 -3.77 22.72 4.16
C LEU A 103 -3.27 22.49 2.73
N ILE A 104 -4.02 21.72 1.94
CA ILE A 104 -3.89 21.58 0.49
C ILE A 104 -5.22 21.89 -0.17
N THR A 105 -5.21 22.31 -1.43
CA THR A 105 -6.41 22.75 -2.14
C THR A 105 -7.32 21.56 -2.49
N PRO A 106 -8.62 21.80 -2.77
CA PRO A 106 -9.50 20.76 -3.29
C PRO A 106 -9.23 20.42 -4.76
N THR A 107 -8.46 21.24 -5.48
CA THR A 107 -8.04 20.94 -6.84
C THR A 107 -7.10 19.74 -6.79
N GLN A 108 -7.21 18.83 -7.76
CA GLN A 108 -6.35 17.66 -7.80
C GLN A 108 -5.15 17.90 -8.69
N PHE A 109 -3.99 17.45 -8.24
CA PHE A 109 -2.71 17.49 -8.94
C PHE A 109 -2.19 18.91 -9.23
N ASP A 110 -2.59 19.90 -8.44
CA ASP A 110 -2.05 21.26 -8.51
C ASP A 110 -0.84 21.46 -7.57
N GLU A 111 -0.72 20.63 -6.54
CA GLU A 111 0.38 20.69 -5.58
C GLU A 111 1.38 19.53 -5.73
N PRO A 112 2.70 19.77 -5.57
CA PRO A 112 3.74 18.75 -5.75
C PRO A 112 3.53 17.47 -4.91
N ILE A 113 3.02 17.62 -3.68
CA ILE A 113 2.81 16.48 -2.78
C ILE A 113 1.78 15.47 -3.29
N GLU A 114 0.81 15.92 -4.09
CA GLU A 114 -0.15 15.02 -4.71
C GLU A 114 0.49 14.16 -5.80
N TRP A 115 1.46 14.72 -6.54
CA TRP A 115 2.27 13.98 -7.51
C TRP A 115 3.22 13.00 -6.81
N THR A 116 3.93 13.43 -5.77
CA THR A 116 4.78 12.55 -4.95
C THR A 116 3.97 11.38 -4.39
N TRP A 117 2.80 11.64 -3.82
CA TRP A 117 1.90 10.58 -3.36
C TRP A 117 1.48 9.65 -4.50
N PHE A 118 1.09 10.21 -5.64
CA PHE A 118 0.69 9.42 -6.81
C PHE A 118 1.82 8.51 -7.31
N TYR A 119 3.05 9.01 -7.45
CA TYR A 119 4.19 8.19 -7.87
C TYR A 119 4.47 7.06 -6.88
N LEU A 120 4.45 7.37 -5.59
CA LEU A 120 4.66 6.39 -4.51
C LEU A 120 3.74 5.19 -4.66
N TRP A 121 2.42 5.40 -4.74
CA TRP A 121 1.50 4.27 -4.73
C TRP A 121 1.21 3.72 -6.13
N HIS A 122 1.11 4.59 -7.15
CA HIS A 122 0.67 4.22 -8.49
C HIS A 122 1.79 3.60 -9.30
N HIS A 123 2.95 4.25 -9.34
CA HIS A 123 4.04 3.86 -10.22
C HIS A 123 4.95 2.86 -9.51
N GLU A 124 5.54 3.27 -8.41
CA GLU A 124 6.55 2.51 -7.67
C GLU A 124 5.89 1.39 -6.87
N GLY A 125 4.86 1.72 -6.09
CA GLY A 125 4.15 0.77 -5.23
C GLY A 125 3.42 -0.33 -5.99
N ARG A 126 2.79 -0.01 -7.13
CA ARG A 126 2.18 -1.07 -7.98
C ARG A 126 3.25 -1.95 -8.60
N ARG A 127 4.32 -1.36 -9.12
CA ARG A 127 5.41 -2.10 -9.75
C ARG A 127 6.09 -3.03 -8.75
N ALA A 128 6.32 -2.58 -7.52
CA ALA A 128 6.84 -3.40 -6.42
C ALA A 128 5.98 -4.64 -6.17
N ARG A 129 4.67 -4.44 -5.93
CA ARG A 129 3.72 -5.53 -5.65
C ARG A 129 3.53 -6.46 -6.86
N HIS A 130 3.54 -5.93 -8.07
CA HIS A 130 3.47 -6.75 -9.29
C HIS A 130 4.76 -7.55 -9.51
N GLY A 131 5.92 -6.93 -9.28
CA GLY A 131 7.22 -7.59 -9.32
C GLY A 131 7.31 -8.75 -8.33
N ALA A 132 6.84 -8.55 -7.10
CA ALA A 132 6.73 -9.62 -6.10
C ALA A 132 5.81 -10.76 -6.59
N SER A 133 4.64 -10.44 -7.15
CA SER A 133 3.69 -11.45 -7.65
C SER A 133 4.19 -12.25 -8.86
N MET A 134 5.18 -11.72 -9.59
CA MET A 134 5.72 -12.31 -10.82
C MET A 134 7.15 -12.83 -10.65
N MET A 135 7.64 -12.98 -9.42
CA MET A 135 9.01 -13.43 -9.11
C MET A 135 10.09 -12.59 -9.82
N ALA A 136 9.88 -11.27 -9.92
CA ALA A 136 10.81 -10.32 -10.52
C ALA A 136 11.52 -9.52 -9.41
N PRO A 137 12.64 -10.02 -8.84
CA PRO A 137 13.25 -9.43 -7.64
C PRO A 137 13.73 -7.99 -7.84
N ASP A 138 14.21 -7.66 -9.04
CA ASP A 138 14.67 -6.30 -9.37
C ASP A 138 13.51 -5.28 -9.38
N TYR A 139 12.34 -5.70 -9.89
CA TYR A 139 11.11 -4.90 -9.88
C TYR A 139 10.42 -4.87 -8.53
N ALA A 140 10.60 -5.91 -7.70
CA ALA A 140 10.12 -5.91 -6.32
C ALA A 140 10.97 -4.97 -5.44
N HIS A 141 12.28 -4.91 -5.69
CA HIS A 141 13.23 -4.18 -4.86
C HIS A 141 13.69 -2.85 -5.47
N TRP A 142 14.69 -2.86 -6.36
CA TRP A 142 15.35 -1.65 -6.87
C TRP A 142 14.41 -0.70 -7.59
N HIS A 143 13.59 -1.23 -8.49
CA HIS A 143 12.58 -0.45 -9.18
C HIS A 143 11.25 -0.40 -8.42
N GLY A 144 11.18 -0.97 -7.22
CA GLY A 144 9.95 -1.11 -6.44
C GLY A 144 10.10 -0.50 -5.05
N MET A 145 10.29 -1.35 -4.03
CA MET A 145 10.32 -0.92 -2.63
C MET A 145 11.41 0.11 -2.31
N TYR A 146 12.53 0.12 -3.04
CA TYR A 146 13.55 1.16 -2.91
C TYR A 146 12.98 2.54 -3.28
N GLU A 147 12.38 2.66 -4.47
CA GLU A 147 11.76 3.91 -4.93
C GLU A 147 10.59 4.30 -4.02
N VAL A 148 9.76 3.35 -3.58
CA VAL A 148 8.68 3.62 -2.61
C VAL A 148 9.22 4.21 -1.30
N ALA A 149 10.31 3.64 -0.77
CA ALA A 149 10.91 4.12 0.46
C ALA A 149 11.52 5.52 0.27
N GLU A 150 12.31 5.72 -0.78
CA GLU A 150 12.89 7.02 -1.13
C GLU A 150 11.80 8.08 -1.27
N ARG A 151 10.75 7.82 -2.05
CA ARG A 151 9.60 8.72 -2.22
C ARG A 151 8.88 9.03 -0.90
N PHE A 152 8.78 8.05 0.01
CA PHE A 152 8.13 8.25 1.30
C PHE A 152 8.96 9.14 2.24
N TYR A 153 10.24 8.82 2.41
CA TYR A 153 11.11 9.46 3.42
C TYR A 153 11.77 10.75 2.93
N GLU A 154 12.18 10.82 1.66
CA GLU A 154 12.91 11.96 1.11
C GLU A 154 11.97 13.01 0.48
N GLU A 155 10.74 12.61 0.10
CA GLU A 155 9.79 13.54 -0.52
C GLU A 155 8.50 13.72 0.28
N LEU A 156 7.69 12.68 0.47
CA LEU A 156 6.33 12.83 1.03
C LEU A 156 6.35 13.44 2.44
N ILE A 157 7.20 12.91 3.33
CA ILE A 157 7.32 13.40 4.70
C ILE A 157 7.87 14.83 4.74
N PRO A 158 9.01 15.16 4.11
CA PRO A 158 9.52 16.54 4.09
C PRO A 158 8.54 17.55 3.49
N GLN A 159 7.86 17.20 2.40
CA GLN A 159 6.87 18.08 1.78
C GLN A 159 5.67 18.32 2.71
N ALA A 160 5.18 17.29 3.39
CA ALA A 160 4.11 17.44 4.38
C ALA A 160 4.54 18.36 5.53
N LYS A 161 5.78 18.21 6.03
CA LYS A 161 6.35 19.08 7.08
C LYS A 161 6.56 20.53 6.62
N GLU A 162 6.91 20.75 5.35
CA GLU A 162 7.02 22.12 4.83
C GLU A 162 5.64 22.78 4.71
N ILE A 163 4.61 22.03 4.32
CA ILE A 163 3.21 22.52 4.32
C ILE A 163 2.77 22.91 5.73
N THR A 164 3.03 22.07 6.75
CA THR A 164 2.66 22.39 8.14
C THR A 164 3.45 23.58 8.70
N LYS A 165 4.73 23.72 8.33
CA LYS A 165 5.54 24.88 8.67
C LYS A 165 4.98 26.18 8.08
N HIS A 166 4.66 26.22 6.79
CA HIS A 166 4.03 27.39 6.17
C HIS A 166 2.66 27.71 6.78
N ALA A 167 1.86 26.67 7.08
CA ALA A 167 0.59 26.85 7.77
C ALA A 167 0.78 27.50 9.14
N ARG A 168 1.80 27.09 9.91
CA ARG A 168 2.16 27.67 11.20
C ARG A 168 2.56 29.14 11.08
N GLU A 169 3.40 29.48 10.11
CA GLU A 169 3.83 30.86 9.82
C GLU A 169 2.66 31.76 9.38
N SER A 170 1.65 31.17 8.71
CA SER A 170 0.43 31.85 8.26
C SER A 170 -0.67 31.92 9.31
N GLY A 171 -0.38 31.59 10.58
CA GLY A 171 -1.34 31.66 11.70
C GLY A 171 -2.26 30.44 11.84
N GLN A 172 -2.07 29.39 11.05
CA GLN A 172 -2.86 28.14 11.10
C GLN A 172 -2.22 27.07 12.00
N LYS A 173 -1.65 27.47 13.14
CA LYS A 173 -0.87 26.59 14.02
C LYS A 173 -1.61 25.32 14.44
N LEU A 174 -2.88 25.42 14.83
CA LEU A 174 -3.65 24.25 15.28
C LEU A 174 -3.85 23.20 14.17
N LYS A 175 -4.03 23.64 12.92
CA LYS A 175 -4.12 22.77 11.75
C LYS A 175 -2.78 22.06 11.50
N ALA A 176 -1.69 22.83 11.54
CA ALA A 176 -0.32 22.31 11.41
C ALA A 176 0.00 21.25 12.48
N ASP A 177 -0.27 21.56 13.76
CA ASP A 177 0.03 20.67 14.90
C ASP A 177 -0.71 19.31 14.78
N ARG A 178 -1.92 19.27 14.20
CA ARG A 178 -2.67 18.01 13.99
C ARG A 178 -2.02 17.12 12.92
N VAL A 179 -1.59 17.71 11.81
CA VAL A 179 -0.91 16.98 10.74
C VAL A 179 0.46 16.52 11.21
N ASP A 180 1.22 17.38 11.90
CA ASP A 180 2.51 17.02 12.50
C ASP A 180 2.36 15.85 13.49
N ALA A 181 1.33 15.87 14.34
CA ALA A 181 1.06 14.77 15.26
C ALA A 181 0.76 13.43 14.56
N GLU A 182 0.05 13.44 13.43
CA GLU A 182 -0.18 12.23 12.61
C GLU A 182 1.14 11.71 12.02
N ILE A 183 1.98 12.60 11.49
CA ILE A 183 3.30 12.25 10.95
C ILE A 183 4.19 11.64 12.03
N ASP A 184 4.26 12.27 13.20
CA ASP A 184 5.07 11.78 14.32
C ASP A 184 4.54 10.44 14.86
N ALA A 185 3.22 10.27 14.94
CA ALA A 185 2.61 9.00 15.31
C ALA A 185 2.96 7.87 14.32
N ILE A 186 3.03 8.16 13.02
CA ILE A 186 3.51 7.22 11.99
C ILE A 186 4.99 6.90 12.20
N LEU A 187 5.84 7.92 12.33
CA LEU A 187 7.30 7.75 12.40
C LEU A 187 7.78 7.07 13.69
N SER A 188 7.00 7.17 14.77
CA SER A 188 7.28 6.48 16.04
C SER A 188 7.09 4.95 15.99
N ARG A 189 6.44 4.42 14.94
CA ARG A 189 6.18 2.98 14.83
C ARG A 189 7.48 2.20 14.61
N PRO A 190 7.59 0.95 15.12
CA PRO A 190 8.83 0.16 15.07
C PRO A 190 9.50 0.08 13.69
N GLU A 191 8.71 0.00 12.63
CA GLU A 191 9.17 -0.13 11.25
C GLU A 191 9.83 1.13 10.65
N HIS A 192 9.69 2.28 11.30
CA HIS A 192 10.25 3.58 10.87
C HIS A 192 11.44 4.06 11.74
N LYS A 193 11.68 3.42 12.89
CA LYS A 193 12.71 3.84 13.89
C LYS A 193 14.14 3.99 13.39
N TRP A 194 14.49 3.36 12.26
CA TRP A 194 15.81 3.52 11.66
C TRP A 194 16.11 4.99 11.28
N GLN A 195 15.08 5.79 11.04
CA GLN A 195 15.22 7.22 10.76
C GLN A 195 15.71 8.01 11.99
N GLU A 196 15.21 7.70 13.19
CA GLU A 196 15.60 8.39 14.43
C GLU A 196 17.09 8.19 14.74
N ASN A 197 17.60 6.98 14.50
CA ASN A 197 19.00 6.62 14.73
C ASN A 197 19.94 6.97 13.56
N GLY A 198 19.41 7.30 12.38
CA GLY A 198 20.19 7.58 11.18
C GLY A 198 20.61 9.05 11.04
N HIS A 199 19.88 9.97 11.66
CA HIS A 199 20.17 11.41 11.65
C HIS A 199 21.06 11.86 12.82
N SER A 200 21.42 11.00 13.77
CA SER A 200 22.53 11.26 14.69
C SER A 200 23.88 11.10 13.97
N ARG A 201 24.15 11.97 12.99
CA ARG A 201 25.51 12.24 12.53
C ARG A 201 26.11 13.33 13.41
N GLU A 202 26.38 12.97 14.65
CA GLU A 202 27.40 13.60 15.50
C GLU A 202 28.08 12.47 16.29
N GLU A 203 28.99 11.76 15.63
CA GLU A 203 30.27 11.25 16.17
C GLU A 203 31.30 11.19 15.04
#